data_AF-A0A3B8QMK0-F1
#
_entry.id   AF-A0A3B8QMK0-F1
#
_cell.length_a   1.000
_cell.length_b   1.000
_cell.length_c   1.000
_cell.angle_alpha   90.00
_cell.angle_beta   90.00
_cell.angle_gamma   90.00
#
_symmetry.space_group_name_H-M   'P 1'
#
loop_
_entity.id
_entity.type
_entity.pdbx_description
1 polymer ?
#
loop_
_entity_poly.entity_id
_entity_poly.type
_entity_poly.pdbx_seq_one_letter_code
_entity_poly.pdbx_strand_id
1 'polypeptide(L)' 'MKLLQTLAAMPAAIYFASSVIAEDVKSPEWLVVHTAPTAEMTPDTALGMPVIRKIFAFTDIPNRIYGYINAYEFVCL' A
#
# COMPACT_ATOMS: atom_id res chain seq x y z
N MET A 1 -29.02 -43.19 -17.09
CA MET A 1 -29.00 -41.77 -17.53
C MET A 1 -28.86 -40.80 -16.34
N LYS A 2 -29.61 -40.96 -15.25
CA LYS A 2 -29.52 -40.07 -14.05
C LYS A 2 -28.15 -40.03 -13.37
N LEU A 3 -27.44 -41.18 -13.28
CA LEU A 3 -26.09 -41.27 -12.68
C LEU A 3 -24.98 -40.60 -13.51
N LEU A 4 -25.13 -40.57 -14.83
CA LEU A 4 -24.16 -39.94 -15.73
C LEU A 4 -24.31 -38.41 -15.72
N GLN A 5 -25.53 -37.92 -15.50
CA GLN A 5 -25.86 -36.50 -15.36
C GLN A 5 -25.37 -35.92 -14.02
N THR A 6 -25.45 -36.68 -12.92
CA THR A 6 -24.92 -36.25 -11.61
C THR A 6 -23.39 -36.19 -11.58
N LEU A 7 -22.70 -37.07 -12.31
CA LEU A 7 -21.23 -37.06 -12.38
C LEU A 7 -20.69 -35.87 -13.18
N ALA A 8 -21.41 -35.46 -14.24
CA ALA A 8 -21.09 -34.27 -15.02
C ALA A 8 -21.42 -32.94 -14.31
N ALA A 9 -22.29 -32.96 -13.29
CA ALA A 9 -22.67 -31.77 -12.52
C ALA A 9 -21.64 -31.37 -11.44
N MET A 10 -20.80 -32.30 -10.97
CA MET A 10 -19.76 -32.03 -9.97
C MET A 10 -18.67 -31.03 -10.43
N PRO A 11 -18.09 -31.13 -11.65
CA PRO A 11 -17.07 -30.16 -12.06
C PRO A 11 -17.63 -28.73 -12.18
N ALA A 12 -18.87 -28.56 -12.65
CA ALA A 12 -19.49 -27.25 -12.76
C ALA A 12 -19.64 -26.54 -11.40
N ALA A 13 -20.03 -27.25 -10.34
CA ALA A 13 -20.17 -26.69 -9.01
C ALA A 13 -18.83 -26.20 -8.40
N ILE A 14 -17.71 -26.83 -8.76
CA ILE A 14 -16.37 -26.43 -8.31
C ILE A 14 -15.94 -25.12 -8.98
N TYR A 15 -16.31 -24.89 -10.24
CA TYR A 15 -16.03 -23.63 -10.94
C TYR A 15 -16.84 -22.43 -10.42
N PHE A 16 -18.05 -22.65 -9.89
CA PHE A 16 -18.85 -21.57 -9.29
C PHE A 16 -18.43 -21.22 -7.86
N ALA A 17 -17.74 -22.12 -7.15
CA ALA A 17 -17.32 -21.90 -5.76
C ALA A 17 -15.97 -21.18 -5.62
N SER A 18 -15.21 -20.99 -6.72
CA SER A 18 -13.84 -20.46 -6.67
C SER A 18 -13.70 -18.96 -6.93
N SER A 19 -14.80 -18.20 -7.03
CA SER A 19 -14.72 -16.74 -7.09
C SER A 19 -14.45 -16.14 -5.70
N VAL A 20 -13.25 -16.40 -5.18
CA VAL A 20 -12.61 -15.45 -4.26
C VAL A 20 -12.26 -14.26 -5.13
N ILE A 21 -13.07 -13.20 -5.05
CA ILE A 21 -12.67 -11.88 -5.54
C ILE A 21 -11.43 -11.52 -4.73
N ALA A 22 -10.25 -11.63 -5.33
CA ALA A 22 -9.06 -11.02 -4.77
C ALA A 22 -9.37 -9.52 -4.70
N GLU A 23 -9.61 -9.02 -3.50
CA GLU A 23 -9.67 -7.60 -3.24
C GLU A 23 -8.35 -7.02 -3.76
N ASP A 24 -8.45 -6.07 -4.70
CA ASP A 24 -7.28 -5.42 -5.29
C ASP A 24 -6.44 -4.89 -4.13
N VAL A 25 -5.33 -5.57 -3.84
CA VAL A 25 -4.46 -5.20 -2.72
C VAL A 25 -3.82 -3.90 -3.14
N LYS A 26 -4.50 -2.78 -2.82
CA LYS A 26 -4.00 -1.44 -3.02
C LYS A 26 -2.58 -1.44 -2.47
N SER A 27 -1.62 -1.14 -3.34
CA SER A 27 -0.21 -1.08 -2.94
C SER A 27 -0.10 -0.14 -1.74
N PRO A 28 0.69 -0.50 -0.71
CA PRO A 28 0.71 0.23 0.54
C PRO A 28 1.07 1.69 0.29
N GLU A 29 0.15 2.59 0.64
CA GLU A 29 0.35 4.03 0.54
C GLU A 29 1.21 4.46 1.74
N TRP A 30 2.42 4.93 1.45
CA TRP A 30 3.37 5.37 2.47
C TRP A 30 3.14 6.85 2.80
N LEU A 31 2.76 7.10 4.05
CA LEU A 31 2.63 8.42 4.63
C LEU A 31 3.92 8.77 5.37
N VAL A 32 4.30 10.05 5.31
CA VAL A 32 5.62 10.49 5.74
C VAL A 32 5.50 11.72 6.64
N VAL A 33 6.21 11.71 7.76
CA VAL A 33 6.31 12.82 8.72
C VAL A 33 7.77 13.18 8.90
N HIS A 34 8.07 14.46 8.69
CA HIS A 34 9.40 15.02 8.86
C HIS A 34 9.34 16.28 9.73
N THR A 35 10.37 16.47 10.55
CA THR A 35 10.53 17.68 11.37
C THR A 35 11.90 18.29 11.11
N ALA A 36 11.91 19.61 10.95
CA ALA A 36 13.11 20.39 10.75
C ALA A 36 13.15 21.58 11.74
N PRO A 37 14.34 22.01 12.20
CA PRO A 37 14.46 23.16 13.10
C PRO A 37 14.05 24.48 12.44
N THR A 38 14.19 24.56 11.11
CA THR A 38 13.84 25.72 10.30
C THR A 38 12.95 25.29 9.14
N ALA A 39 12.11 26.20 8.69
CA ALA A 39 11.34 26.08 7.47
C ALA A 39 11.36 27.46 6.80
N GLU A 40 11.99 27.55 5.64
CA GLU A 40 12.21 28.81 4.93
C GLU A 40 11.39 28.80 3.64
N MET A 41 10.69 29.90 3.35
CA MET A 41 10.00 30.03 2.07
C MET A 41 11.03 30.33 0.98
N THR A 42 11.06 29.57 -0.10
CA THR A 42 12.01 29.68 -1.20
C THR A 42 11.41 29.12 -2.50
N PRO A 43 11.07 29.91 -3.54
CA PRO A 43 10.48 31.27 -3.60
C PRO A 43 9.10 31.33 -2.92
N ASP A 44 8.33 32.44 -3.04
CA ASP A 44 7.02 32.69 -2.38
C ASP A 44 5.95 31.58 -2.48
N THR A 45 6.19 30.53 -3.27
CA THR A 45 5.30 29.39 -3.50
C THR A 45 5.81 28.06 -2.93
N ALA A 46 7.02 28.00 -2.39
CA ALA A 46 7.64 26.73 -1.97
C ALA A 46 8.27 26.86 -0.58
N LEU A 47 8.03 25.88 0.29
CA LEU A 47 8.58 25.82 1.64
C LEU A 47 9.76 24.84 1.67
N GLY A 48 10.97 25.35 1.82
CA GLY A 48 12.19 24.58 2.02
C GLY A 48 12.34 24.16 3.48
N MET A 49 12.44 22.86 3.73
CA MET A 49 12.72 22.29 5.06
C MET A 49 13.94 21.37 4.97
N PRO A 50 15.02 21.62 5.74
CA PRO A 50 16.21 20.78 5.69
C PRO A 50 15.95 19.40 6.29
N VAL A 51 16.43 18.35 5.61
CA VAL A 51 16.34 16.96 6.08
C VAL A 51 17.59 16.60 6.89
N ILE A 52 17.60 17.00 8.16
CA ILE A 52 18.74 16.76 9.08
C ILE A 52 18.60 15.52 9.96
N ARG A 53 17.38 14.98 10.07
CA ARG A 53 17.04 13.80 10.88
C ARG A 53 16.41 12.75 9.98
N LYS A 54 16.27 11.53 10.50
CA LYS A 54 15.52 10.48 9.80
C LYS A 54 14.06 10.90 9.68
N ILE A 55 13.48 10.58 8.53
CA ILE A 55 12.09 10.80 8.17
C ILE A 55 11.29 9.62 8.71
N PHE A 56 10.16 9.87 9.39
CA PHE A 56 9.27 8.81 9.85
C PHE A 56 8.29 8.45 8.73
N ALA A 57 8.26 7.18 8.33
CA ALA A 57 7.37 6.68 7.29
C ALA A 57 6.47 5.56 7.85
N PHE A 58 5.19 5.57 7.46
CA PHE A 58 4.23 4.55 7.90
C PHE A 58 3.14 4.33 6.85
N THR A 59 2.51 3.16 6.89
CA THR A 59 1.38 2.79 6.02
C THR A 59 0.06 2.82 6.79
N ASP A 60 -1.03 3.12 6.09
CA ASP A 60 -2.37 3.16 6.69
C ASP A 60 -2.95 1.74 6.94
N ILE A 61 -4.07 1.67 7.65
CA ILE A 61 -4.83 0.45 7.97
C ILE A 61 -5.13 -0.34 6.67
N PRO A 62 -5.04 -1.69 6.69
CA PRO A 62 -4.84 -2.57 7.85
C PRO A 62 -3.37 -2.85 8.20
N ASN A 63 -2.47 -2.63 7.25
CA ASN A 63 -1.08 -2.99 7.40
C ASN A 63 -0.33 -1.80 7.99
N ARG A 64 -0.24 -1.71 9.32
CA ARG A 64 0.51 -0.64 10.03
C ARG A 64 2.00 -0.95 10.04
N ILE A 65 2.68 -0.77 8.92
CA ILE A 65 4.13 -0.84 8.83
C ILE A 65 4.67 0.56 9.14
N TYR A 66 5.72 0.67 9.94
CA TYR A 66 6.39 1.94 10.22
C TYR A 66 7.90 1.78 10.23
N GLY A 67 8.62 2.85 9.92
CA GLY A 67 10.07 2.86 9.86
C GLY A 67 10.64 4.27 9.81
N TYR A 68 11.96 4.35 9.92
CA TYR A 68 12.70 5.59 9.76
C TYR A 68 13.59 5.49 8.52
N ILE A 69 13.36 6.37 7.55
CA ILE A 69 14.10 6.43 6.29
C ILE A 69 14.95 7.69 6.21
N ASN A 70 15.94 7.70 5.33
CA ASN A 70 16.78 8.85 5.03
C ASN A 70 16.30 9.60 3.77
N ALA A 71 16.94 10.73 3.46
CA ALA A 71 16.56 11.57 2.32
C ALA A 71 16.70 10.85 0.96
N TYR A 72 17.71 9.99 0.79
CA TYR A 72 17.90 9.22 -0.45
C TYR A 72 16.82 8.17 -0.62
N GLU A 73 16.45 7.49 0.46
CA GLU A 73 15.37 6.51 0.46
C GLU A 73 14.01 7.19 0.16
N PHE A 74 13.79 8.40 0.67
CA PHE A 74 12.57 9.17 0.39
C PHE A 74 12.42 9.57 -1.08
N VAL A 75 13.51 9.94 -1.77
CA VAL A 75 13.47 10.30 -3.21
C VAL A 75 13.15 9.09 -4.10
N CYS A 76 13.36 7.86 -3.60
CA CYS A 76 13.13 6.62 -4.32
C CYS A 76 11.77 5.96 -4.06
N LEU A 77 10.90 6.58 -3.24
CA LEU A 77 9.54 6.09 -2.92
C LEU A 77 8.55 6.28 -4.07
#